data_AF-A0A3Q1MU09-F1
#
_entry.id   AF-A0A3Q1MU09-F1
#
_cell.length_a   1.000
_cell.length_b   1.000
_cell.length_c   1.000
_cell.angle_alpha   90.00
_cell.angle_beta   90.00
_cell.angle_gamma   90.00
#
_symmetry.space_group_name_H-M   'P 1'
#
loop_
_entity.id
_entity.type
_entity.pdbx_description
1 polymer ?
#
loop_
_entity_poly.entity_id
_entity_poly.type
_entity_poly.pdbx_seq_one_letter_code
_entity_poly.pdbx_strand_id
1 'polypeptide(L)'
;MDLVITQELARAESQQDADSLRRAYQLIKSANLGKSEFDPTESFSPDLFVVCAEQALKMGQREVSEDCIQMYFKVKGPVTQFLGRAHLCRAQLCAPKSTENMEEFENCVTQYMKAINFAKGEPRYYFLVYNASVLYWQMVRPFLKPGYRHHLVPSLAQMVSALSQTEEEDKEWQAELMLELLQCYLQAGESEEAAKLCATAAPFIKAHVPQKYRQMFALMVRHELMDELQLKEERRSSTSLSVTFHINMLKAKLDQNDLPEDVNKILKDTYRRLSQYNHQRFPSVREENYHTIAHLLKSRPAGGRTTPRPCPGFLSSVLCSSAGGLLRALSWAEFPELLAERKAEREVWMHPGSSSNSEQVQLGPGHGLPEVSGGGSSGDRADPATRMPAPPGRPAAADRVERLFTYLQTLFS
;
A
#
# COMPACT_ATOMS: atom_id res chain seq x y z
N MET A 1 -4.88 14.89 40.22
CA MET A 1 -5.22 13.52 39.80
C MET A 1 -4.38 13.08 38.60
N ASP A 2 -4.30 13.91 37.57
CA ASP A 2 -3.65 13.71 36.26
C ASP A 2 -2.29 13.00 36.32
N LEU A 3 -1.38 13.43 37.21
CA LEU A 3 -0.04 12.83 37.33
C LEU A 3 -0.08 11.31 37.54
N VAL A 4 -1.03 10.80 38.33
CA VAL A 4 -1.16 9.36 38.60
C VAL A 4 -1.69 8.64 37.37
N ILE A 5 -2.71 9.22 36.69
CA ILE A 5 -3.28 8.67 35.45
C ILE A 5 -2.20 8.63 34.37
N THR A 6 -1.44 9.70 34.17
CA THR A 6 -0.35 9.79 33.19
C THR A 6 0.78 8.79 33.50
N GLN A 7 1.12 8.56 34.78
CA GLN A 7 2.11 7.54 35.16
C GLN A 7 1.64 6.12 34.84
N GLU A 8 0.37 5.80 35.10
CA GLU A 8 -0.18 4.49 34.73
C GLU A 8 -0.30 4.32 33.21
N LEU A 9 -0.68 5.36 32.47
CA LEU A 9 -0.69 5.32 30.99
C LEU A 9 0.73 5.15 30.41
N ALA A 10 1.73 5.83 30.96
CA ALA A 10 3.13 5.66 30.56
C ALA A 10 3.67 4.26 30.86
N ARG A 11 3.27 3.63 31.97
CA ARG A 11 3.56 2.22 32.27
C ARG A 11 2.88 1.28 31.27
N ALA A 12 1.60 1.50 30.99
CA ALA A 12 0.86 0.74 29.99
C ALA A 12 1.50 0.81 28.59
N GLU A 13 1.98 1.98 28.17
CA GLU A 13 2.68 2.14 26.90
C GLU A 13 4.06 1.45 26.89
N SER A 14 4.92 1.80 27.85
CA SER A 14 6.32 1.35 27.87
C SER A 14 6.50 -0.15 28.17
N GLN A 15 5.59 -0.75 28.94
CA GLN A 15 5.68 -2.15 29.38
C GLN A 15 4.60 -3.05 28.77
N GLN A 16 3.66 -2.49 27.99
CA GLN A 16 2.45 -3.18 27.56
C GLN A 16 1.63 -3.74 28.74
N ASP A 17 1.68 -3.06 29.91
CA ASP A 17 0.97 -3.48 31.12
C ASP A 17 -0.54 -3.18 31.03
N ALA A 18 -1.30 -4.24 30.77
CA ALA A 18 -2.76 -4.20 30.67
C ALA A 18 -3.45 -3.84 32.00
N ASP A 19 -2.83 -4.12 33.15
CA ASP A 19 -3.35 -3.75 34.46
C ASP A 19 -3.08 -2.28 34.78
N SER A 20 -1.96 -1.70 34.33
CA SER A 20 -1.75 -0.24 34.35
C SER A 20 -2.80 0.49 33.52
N LEU A 21 -3.09 0.03 32.30
CA LEU A 21 -4.15 0.61 31.48
C LEU A 21 -5.51 0.51 32.19
N ARG A 22 -5.83 -0.65 32.78
CA ARG A 22 -7.06 -0.85 33.55
C ARG A 22 -7.13 0.09 34.76
N ARG A 23 -6.03 0.28 35.51
CA ARG A 23 -5.97 1.22 36.64
C ARG A 23 -6.20 2.67 36.18
N ALA A 24 -5.54 3.11 35.11
CA ALA A 24 -5.73 4.44 34.53
C ALA A 24 -7.20 4.67 34.12
N TYR A 25 -7.79 3.72 33.39
CA TYR A 25 -9.19 3.77 32.96
C TYR A 25 -10.16 3.83 34.14
N GLN A 26 -9.97 3.01 35.19
CA GLN A 26 -10.85 3.04 36.36
C GLN A 26 -10.76 4.36 37.13
N LEU A 27 -9.56 4.96 37.26
CA LEU A 27 -9.38 6.29 37.86
C LEU A 27 -10.11 7.38 37.07
N ILE A 28 -9.94 7.39 35.74
CA ILE A 28 -10.65 8.29 34.82
C ILE A 28 -12.18 8.13 34.98
N LYS A 29 -12.66 6.90 35.02
CA LYS A 29 -14.09 6.58 35.10
C LYS A 29 -14.70 6.95 36.45
N SER A 30 -14.04 6.61 37.56
CA SER A 30 -14.52 6.97 38.90
C SER A 30 -14.54 8.48 39.10
N ALA A 31 -13.50 9.19 38.65
CA ALA A 31 -13.44 10.64 38.73
C ALA A 31 -14.47 11.33 37.84
N ASN A 32 -14.79 10.76 36.67
CA ASN A 32 -15.83 11.32 35.80
C ASN A 32 -17.25 11.11 36.36
N LEU A 33 -17.48 10.00 37.08
CA LEU A 33 -18.74 9.73 37.79
C LEU A 33 -18.86 10.53 39.11
N GLY A 34 -17.74 10.80 39.77
CA GLY A 34 -17.66 11.55 41.03
C GLY A 34 -17.81 13.07 40.90
N LYS A 35 -17.92 13.61 39.68
CA LYS A 35 -18.06 15.06 39.42
C LYS A 35 -19.30 15.66 40.07
N SER A 36 -19.14 16.13 41.30
CA SER A 36 -19.97 17.16 41.91
C SER A 36 -19.70 18.50 41.21
N GLU A 37 -20.74 19.30 40.96
CA GLU A 37 -20.61 20.66 40.38
C GLU A 37 -19.82 21.63 41.31
N PHE A 38 -19.53 21.23 42.55
CA PHE A 38 -19.03 22.11 43.61
C PHE A 38 -17.59 21.87 44.07
N ASP A 39 -16.88 20.83 43.59
CA ASP A 39 -15.46 20.62 43.94
C ASP A 39 -14.55 20.48 42.69
N PRO A 40 -13.85 21.54 42.29
CA PRO A 40 -12.92 21.48 41.15
C PRO A 40 -11.62 20.71 41.46
N THR A 41 -11.32 20.35 42.71
CA THR A 41 -10.04 19.71 43.08
C THR A 41 -9.97 18.23 42.72
N GLU A 42 -11.11 17.56 42.51
CA GLU A 42 -11.17 16.18 42.01
C GLU A 42 -11.17 16.09 40.47
N SER A 43 -11.16 17.23 39.77
CA SER A 43 -11.18 17.24 38.30
C SER A 43 -9.85 16.78 37.68
N PHE A 44 -9.93 16.27 36.45
CA PHE A 44 -8.78 15.85 35.64
C PHE A 44 -8.92 16.35 34.20
N SER A 45 -7.80 16.49 33.48
CA SER A 45 -7.85 16.95 32.08
C SER A 45 -8.66 16.01 31.18
N PRO A 46 -9.66 16.51 30.42
CA PRO A 46 -10.38 15.71 29.43
C PRO A 46 -9.48 15.05 28.38
N ASP A 47 -8.29 15.60 28.13
CA ASP A 47 -7.31 15.04 27.21
C ASP A 47 -6.89 13.60 27.59
N LEU A 48 -6.93 13.26 28.89
CA LEU A 48 -6.60 11.93 29.40
C LEU A 48 -7.60 10.85 28.97
N PHE A 49 -8.84 11.21 28.63
CA PHE A 49 -9.75 10.26 27.96
C PHE A 49 -9.17 9.79 26.63
N VAL A 50 -8.61 10.71 25.85
CA VAL A 50 -8.08 10.42 24.51
C VAL A 50 -6.80 9.61 24.62
N VAL A 51 -5.86 10.01 25.49
CA VAL A 51 -4.62 9.22 25.71
C VAL A 51 -4.92 7.80 26.20
N CYS A 52 -5.90 7.63 27.10
CA CYS A 52 -6.35 6.31 27.54
C CYS A 52 -7.01 5.51 26.39
N ALA A 53 -7.78 6.16 25.53
CA ALA A 53 -8.44 5.52 24.39
C ALA A 53 -7.46 5.05 23.31
N GLU A 54 -6.41 5.84 23.04
CA GLU A 54 -5.33 5.49 22.10
C GLU A 54 -4.52 4.31 22.60
N GLN A 55 -4.11 4.33 23.88
CA GLN A 55 -3.39 3.22 24.49
C GLN A 55 -4.25 1.96 24.54
N ALA A 56 -5.55 2.09 24.79
CA ALA A 56 -6.49 0.98 24.71
C ALA A 56 -6.63 0.41 23.29
N LEU A 57 -6.61 1.24 22.23
CA LEU A 57 -6.58 0.76 20.84
C LEU A 57 -5.29 -0.01 20.53
N LYS A 58 -4.12 0.56 20.87
CA LYS A 58 -2.81 -0.11 20.71
C LYS A 58 -2.77 -1.50 21.35
N MET A 59 -3.42 -1.65 22.52
CA MET A 59 -3.47 -2.89 23.29
C MET A 59 -4.68 -3.78 22.98
N GLY A 60 -5.49 -3.46 21.95
CA GLY A 60 -6.69 -4.22 21.58
C GLY A 60 -7.86 -4.15 22.58
N GLN A 61 -7.78 -3.33 23.63
CA GLN A 61 -8.84 -3.13 24.63
C GLN A 61 -9.93 -2.20 24.12
N ARG A 62 -10.60 -2.63 23.05
CA ARG A 62 -11.54 -1.83 22.26
C ARG A 62 -12.69 -1.23 23.06
N GLU A 63 -13.23 -1.95 24.04
CA GLU A 63 -14.32 -1.48 24.92
C GLU A 63 -13.91 -0.30 25.80
N VAL A 64 -12.68 -0.34 26.34
CA VAL A 64 -12.10 0.76 27.14
C VAL A 64 -11.95 2.02 26.28
N SER A 65 -11.49 1.84 25.04
CA SER A 65 -11.35 2.95 24.09
C SER A 65 -12.69 3.60 23.74
N GLU A 66 -13.72 2.80 23.40
CA GLU A 66 -15.06 3.30 23.08
C GLU A 66 -15.67 4.10 24.25
N ASP A 67 -15.60 3.59 25.48
CA ASP A 67 -16.12 4.29 26.67
C ASP A 67 -15.37 5.59 26.95
N CYS A 68 -14.03 5.59 26.85
CA CYS A 68 -13.22 6.80 26.96
C CYS A 68 -13.57 7.86 25.90
N ILE A 69 -13.70 7.47 24.63
CA ILE A 69 -14.09 8.40 23.54
C ILE A 69 -15.53 8.90 23.73
N GLN A 70 -16.45 8.04 24.20
CA GLN A 70 -17.81 8.45 24.50
C GLN A 70 -17.86 9.45 25.66
N MET A 71 -17.03 9.28 26.69
CA MET A 71 -16.90 10.24 27.79
C MET A 71 -16.25 11.56 27.33
N TYR A 72 -15.21 11.52 26.49
CA TYR A 72 -14.59 12.72 25.92
C TYR A 72 -15.62 13.61 25.21
N PHE A 73 -16.37 13.05 24.26
CA PHE A 73 -17.37 13.82 23.49
C PHE A 73 -18.61 14.27 24.31
N LYS A 74 -18.82 13.73 25.52
CA LYS A 74 -19.85 14.21 26.46
C LYS A 74 -19.39 15.43 27.27
N VAL A 75 -18.08 15.57 27.52
CA VAL A 75 -17.51 16.68 28.28
C VAL A 75 -17.25 17.87 27.36
N LYS A 76 -17.74 19.06 27.72
CA LYS A 76 -17.42 20.32 27.03
C LYS A 76 -16.01 20.78 27.42
N GLY A 77 -15.00 20.19 26.79
CA GLY A 77 -13.59 20.55 26.95
C GLY A 77 -13.14 21.71 26.04
N PRO A 78 -11.92 22.23 26.24
CA PRO A 78 -11.29 23.16 25.30
C PRO A 78 -11.00 22.46 23.96
N VAL A 79 -11.05 23.22 22.86
CA VAL A 79 -10.73 22.70 21.53
C VAL A 79 -9.21 22.69 21.33
N THR A 80 -8.62 21.51 21.43
CA THR A 80 -7.17 21.26 21.33
C THR A 80 -6.88 20.17 20.27
N GLN A 81 -5.61 19.83 20.04
CA GLN A 81 -5.21 18.67 19.23
C GLN A 81 -5.96 17.37 19.58
N PHE A 82 -6.42 17.22 20.82
CA PHE A 82 -7.12 16.05 21.30
C PHE A 82 -8.51 15.88 20.67
N LEU A 83 -9.12 16.93 20.11
CA LEU A 83 -10.36 16.81 19.33
C LEU A 83 -10.11 16.01 18.04
N GLY A 84 -9.04 16.35 17.31
CA GLY A 84 -8.63 15.60 16.12
C GLY A 84 -8.24 14.16 16.46
N ARG A 85 -7.42 13.96 17.50
CA ARG A 85 -7.03 12.64 17.99
C ARG A 85 -8.23 11.78 18.41
N ALA A 86 -9.24 12.35 19.09
CA ALA A 86 -10.47 11.66 19.46
C ALA A 86 -11.29 11.23 18.23
N HIS A 87 -11.33 12.05 17.18
CA HIS A 87 -11.91 11.65 15.89
C HIS A 87 -11.12 10.52 15.22
N LEU A 88 -9.78 10.53 15.26
CA LEU A 88 -8.95 9.44 14.73
C LEU A 88 -9.11 8.12 15.52
N CYS A 89 -9.28 8.18 16.84
CA CYS A 89 -9.64 7.01 17.64
C CYS A 89 -11.02 6.49 17.24
N ARG A 90 -12.01 7.39 17.12
CA ARG A 90 -13.37 7.03 16.73
C ARG A 90 -13.43 6.44 15.33
N ALA A 91 -12.59 6.90 14.40
CA ALA A 91 -12.47 6.33 13.06
C ALA A 91 -11.99 4.87 13.11
N GLN A 92 -10.94 4.58 13.86
CA GLN A 92 -10.44 3.21 14.09
C GLN A 92 -11.49 2.33 14.79
N LEU A 93 -12.26 2.90 15.71
CA LEU A 93 -13.39 2.21 16.32
C LEU A 93 -14.49 1.89 15.30
N CYS A 94 -14.95 2.82 14.47
CA CYS A 94 -15.95 2.51 13.42
C CYS A 94 -15.37 1.97 12.10
N ALA A 95 -14.14 1.45 12.09
CA ALA A 95 -13.55 0.84 10.90
C ALA A 95 -14.41 -0.35 10.38
N PRO A 96 -14.70 -0.42 9.06
CA PRO A 96 -15.62 -1.39 8.50
C PRO A 96 -15.09 -2.83 8.60
N LYS A 97 -15.96 -3.75 9.05
CA LYS A 97 -15.59 -5.17 9.21
C LYS A 97 -15.54 -5.93 7.88
N SER A 98 -16.16 -5.39 6.84
CA SER A 98 -16.12 -5.94 5.49
C SER A 98 -16.25 -4.81 4.46
N THR A 99 -15.79 -5.06 3.24
CA THR A 99 -15.93 -4.11 2.12
C THR A 99 -17.35 -3.98 1.59
N GLU A 100 -18.29 -4.78 2.09
CA GLU A 100 -19.70 -4.73 1.72
C GLU A 100 -20.48 -3.78 2.65
N ASN A 101 -19.94 -3.48 3.83
CA ASN A 101 -20.57 -2.56 4.78
C ASN A 101 -20.18 -1.09 4.48
N MET A 102 -20.83 -0.54 3.44
CA MET A 102 -20.63 0.85 3.04
C MET A 102 -21.07 1.86 4.12
N GLU A 103 -22.04 1.52 4.98
CA GLU A 103 -22.46 2.40 6.09
C GLU A 103 -21.36 2.52 7.16
N GLU A 104 -20.71 1.42 7.57
CA GLU A 104 -19.54 1.48 8.46
C GLU A 104 -18.40 2.28 7.80
N PHE A 105 -18.15 2.09 6.50
CA PHE A 105 -17.14 2.83 5.75
C PHE A 105 -17.41 4.35 5.73
N GLU A 106 -18.61 4.80 5.36
CA GLU A 106 -18.97 6.22 5.33
C GLU A 106 -18.92 6.87 6.71
N ASN A 107 -19.35 6.16 7.75
CA ASN A 107 -19.23 6.58 9.14
C ASN A 107 -17.77 6.75 9.56
N CYS A 108 -16.88 5.83 9.15
CA CYS A 108 -15.44 5.89 9.38
C CYS A 108 -14.77 7.07 8.66
N VAL A 109 -15.03 7.22 7.35
CA VAL A 109 -14.59 8.35 6.52
C VAL A 109 -15.02 9.68 7.14
N THR A 110 -16.25 9.78 7.64
CA THR A 110 -16.76 10.99 8.31
C THR A 110 -15.93 11.38 9.54
N GLN A 111 -15.37 10.43 10.30
CA GLN A 111 -14.49 10.75 11.42
C GLN A 111 -13.11 11.25 10.95
N TYR A 112 -12.50 10.61 9.94
CA TYR A 112 -11.27 11.12 9.32
C TYR A 112 -11.45 12.54 8.79
N MET A 113 -12.53 12.81 8.05
CA MET A 113 -12.79 14.15 7.51
C MET A 113 -13.05 15.19 8.61
N LYS A 114 -13.59 14.81 9.78
CA LYS A 114 -13.68 15.71 10.95
C LYS A 114 -12.30 16.06 11.50
N ALA A 115 -11.41 15.07 11.65
CA ALA A 115 -10.03 15.31 12.09
C ALA A 115 -9.26 16.22 11.12
N ILE A 116 -9.35 15.96 9.81
CA ILE A 116 -8.66 16.73 8.75
C ILE A 116 -9.18 18.16 8.67
N ASN A 117 -10.51 18.35 8.66
CA ASN A 117 -11.11 19.68 8.58
C ASN A 117 -10.85 20.54 9.83
N PHE A 118 -10.69 19.91 10.99
CA PHE A 118 -10.21 20.56 12.20
C PHE A 118 -8.72 20.95 12.08
N ALA A 119 -7.87 20.00 11.68
CA ALA A 119 -6.42 20.16 11.63
C ALA A 119 -5.94 21.21 10.62
N LYS A 120 -6.52 21.22 9.41
CA LYS A 120 -6.10 22.12 8.31
C LYS A 120 -6.32 23.61 8.60
N GLY A 121 -7.14 23.94 9.60
CA GLY A 121 -7.42 25.34 9.98
C GLY A 121 -6.30 26.02 10.76
N GLU A 122 -5.27 25.28 11.18
CA GLU A 122 -4.23 25.76 12.09
C GLU A 122 -2.90 25.02 11.84
N PRO A 123 -1.81 25.70 11.41
CA PRO A 123 -0.53 25.06 11.09
C PRO A 123 0.05 24.16 12.18
N ARG A 124 -0.14 24.49 13.46
CA ARG A 124 0.36 23.67 14.58
C ARG A 124 -0.30 22.29 14.69
N TYR A 125 -1.35 22.03 13.91
CA TYR A 125 -2.08 20.76 13.88
C TYR A 125 -1.92 19.99 12.55
N TYR A 126 -1.08 20.45 11.61
CA TYR A 126 -0.90 19.79 10.31
C TYR A 126 -0.47 18.32 10.42
N PHE A 127 0.33 17.95 11.43
CA PHE A 127 0.65 16.55 11.75
C PHE A 127 -0.59 15.63 11.90
N LEU A 128 -1.75 16.16 12.30
CA LEU A 128 -3.00 15.39 12.37
C LEU A 128 -3.58 15.08 10.99
N VAL A 129 -3.28 15.89 9.96
CA VAL A 129 -3.60 15.58 8.55
C VAL A 129 -2.72 14.42 8.06
N TYR A 130 -1.41 14.44 8.36
CA TYR A 130 -0.53 13.30 8.08
C TYR A 130 -1.01 12.03 8.80
N ASN A 131 -1.24 12.08 10.12
CA ASN A 131 -1.70 10.93 10.91
C ASN A 131 -3.08 10.43 10.44
N ALA A 132 -4.00 11.32 10.05
CA ALA A 132 -5.27 10.95 9.44
C ALA A 132 -5.08 10.19 8.12
N SER A 133 -4.13 10.62 7.28
CA SER A 133 -3.88 9.99 5.98
C SER A 133 -3.30 8.58 6.09
N VAL A 134 -2.39 8.33 7.05
CA VAL A 134 -1.84 7.00 7.35
C VAL A 134 -2.96 6.07 7.85
N LEU A 135 -3.69 6.49 8.88
CA LEU A 135 -4.75 5.67 9.48
C LEU A 135 -5.88 5.40 8.47
N TYR A 136 -6.24 6.38 7.65
CA TYR A 136 -7.18 6.21 6.54
C TYR A 136 -6.65 5.19 5.53
N TRP A 137 -5.37 5.26 5.13
CA TRP A 137 -4.78 4.30 4.21
C TRP A 137 -4.91 2.86 4.71
N GLN A 138 -4.53 2.63 5.97
CA GLN A 138 -4.67 1.34 6.64
C GLN A 138 -6.13 0.83 6.60
N MET A 139 -7.10 1.70 6.87
CA MET A 139 -8.53 1.38 6.80
C MET A 139 -9.01 1.03 5.38
N VAL A 140 -8.52 1.73 4.35
CA VAL A 140 -8.99 1.52 2.96
C VAL A 140 -8.27 0.40 2.19
N ARG A 141 -7.16 -0.18 2.71
CA ARG A 141 -6.45 -1.29 2.02
C ARG A 141 -7.39 -2.40 1.50
N PRO A 142 -8.41 -2.88 2.23
CA PRO A 142 -9.35 -3.90 1.74
C PRO A 142 -10.20 -3.45 0.52
N PHE A 143 -10.43 -2.15 0.36
CA PHE A 143 -11.20 -1.55 -0.74
C PHE A 143 -10.37 -1.30 -2.00
N LEU A 144 -9.04 -1.47 -1.94
CA LEU A 144 -8.14 -1.35 -3.09
C LEU A 144 -8.25 -2.52 -4.10
N LYS A 145 -9.15 -3.48 -3.87
CA LYS A 145 -9.46 -4.53 -4.85
C LYS A 145 -10.26 -3.97 -6.05
N PRO A 146 -10.15 -4.60 -7.24
CA PRO A 146 -10.91 -4.20 -8.43
C PRO A 146 -12.41 -4.11 -8.13
N GLY A 147 -13.07 -3.08 -8.68
CA GLY A 147 -14.50 -2.83 -8.51
C GLY A 147 -14.88 -1.94 -7.33
N TYR A 148 -14.04 -1.81 -6.29
CA TYR A 148 -14.38 -1.03 -5.08
C TYR A 148 -13.69 0.34 -5.00
N ARG A 149 -12.62 0.57 -5.78
CA ARG A 149 -11.82 1.80 -5.74
C ARG A 149 -12.61 3.10 -6.03
N HIS A 150 -13.69 3.01 -6.81
CA HIS A 150 -14.54 4.16 -7.10
C HIS A 150 -15.17 4.76 -5.83
N HIS A 151 -15.48 3.95 -4.81
CA HIS A 151 -15.96 4.45 -3.51
C HIS A 151 -14.92 5.29 -2.75
N LEU A 152 -13.63 5.13 -3.07
CA LEU A 152 -12.53 5.83 -2.38
C LEU A 152 -12.25 7.22 -2.96
N VAL A 153 -12.72 7.50 -4.18
CA VAL A 153 -12.44 8.76 -4.91
C VAL A 153 -12.78 10.00 -4.05
N PRO A 154 -13.98 10.14 -3.44
CA PRO A 154 -14.35 11.38 -2.75
C PRO A 154 -13.53 11.64 -1.48
N SER A 155 -13.15 10.58 -0.75
CA SER A 155 -12.39 10.68 0.50
C SER A 155 -10.88 10.76 0.27
N LEU A 156 -10.34 10.02 -0.71
CA LEU A 156 -8.92 10.08 -1.05
C LEU A 156 -8.56 11.41 -1.73
N ALA A 157 -9.44 11.96 -2.58
CA ALA A 157 -9.25 13.30 -3.17
C ALA A 157 -9.16 14.39 -2.10
N GLN A 158 -10.05 14.36 -1.10
CA GLN A 158 -9.99 15.29 0.04
C GLN A 158 -8.71 15.12 0.86
N MET A 159 -8.26 13.88 1.07
CA MET A 159 -7.01 13.58 1.78
C MET A 159 -5.78 14.15 1.05
N VAL A 160 -5.64 13.86 -0.24
CA VAL A 160 -4.55 14.36 -1.09
C VAL A 160 -4.57 15.89 -1.18
N SER A 161 -5.76 16.48 -1.29
CA SER A 161 -5.93 17.94 -1.27
C SER A 161 -5.47 18.56 0.04
N ALA A 162 -5.87 18.00 1.19
CA ALA A 162 -5.44 18.48 2.49
C ALA A 162 -3.91 18.38 2.66
N LEU A 163 -3.31 17.23 2.31
CA LEU A 163 -1.86 17.03 2.34
C LEU A 163 -1.09 18.00 1.43
N SER A 164 -1.69 18.45 0.32
CA SER A 164 -1.09 19.45 -0.56
C SER A 164 -1.15 20.88 -0.04
N GLN A 165 -2.00 21.16 0.94
CA GLN A 165 -2.16 22.46 1.59
C GLN A 165 -1.31 22.58 2.87
N THR A 166 -0.82 21.46 3.40
CA THR A 166 0.03 21.37 4.58
C THR A 166 1.51 21.26 4.20
N GLU A 167 2.41 21.89 4.97
CA GLU A 167 3.86 21.88 4.75
C GLU A 167 4.53 20.55 5.18
N GLU A 168 3.92 19.41 4.88
CA GLU A 168 4.39 18.08 5.34
C GLU A 168 5.73 17.67 4.73
N GLU A 169 6.62 17.09 5.53
CA GLU A 169 7.96 16.70 5.07
C GLU A 169 7.94 15.48 4.13
N ASP A 170 7.00 14.54 4.34
CA ASP A 170 6.97 13.26 3.64
C ASP A 170 6.33 13.36 2.23
N LYS A 171 7.12 13.91 1.30
CA LYS A 171 6.73 14.02 -0.11
C LYS A 171 6.57 12.66 -0.79
N GLU A 172 7.25 11.62 -0.30
CA GLU A 172 7.15 10.26 -0.86
C GLU A 172 5.82 9.58 -0.51
N TRP A 173 5.30 9.82 0.69
CA TRP A 173 3.95 9.44 1.10
C TRP A 173 2.87 10.18 0.31
N GLN A 174 3.01 11.50 0.18
CA GLN A 174 2.09 12.32 -0.62
C GLN A 174 2.02 11.84 -2.09
N ALA A 175 3.17 11.48 -2.68
CA ALA A 175 3.26 10.91 -4.02
C ALA A 175 2.57 9.54 -4.15
N GLU A 176 2.60 8.70 -3.11
CA GLU A 176 1.90 7.40 -3.11
C GLU A 176 0.39 7.59 -3.19
N LEU A 177 -0.16 8.47 -2.34
CA LEU A 177 -1.59 8.76 -2.31
C LEU A 177 -2.07 9.44 -3.60
N MET A 178 -1.24 10.27 -4.25
CA MET A 178 -1.52 10.81 -5.59
C MET A 178 -1.57 9.72 -6.68
N LEU A 179 -0.65 8.76 -6.65
CA LEU A 179 -0.62 7.63 -7.60
C LEU A 179 -1.83 6.70 -7.43
N GLU A 180 -2.26 6.45 -6.19
CA GLU A 180 -3.46 5.66 -5.95
C GLU A 180 -4.72 6.43 -6.35
N LEU A 181 -4.82 7.73 -6.05
CA LEU A 181 -5.95 8.56 -6.47
C LEU A 181 -6.11 8.58 -7.99
N LEU A 182 -5.01 8.64 -8.75
CA LEU A 182 -5.04 8.52 -10.20
C LEU A 182 -5.62 7.16 -10.64
N GLN A 183 -5.21 6.05 -10.01
CA GLN A 183 -5.79 4.74 -10.32
C GLN A 183 -7.29 4.66 -9.97
N CYS A 184 -7.73 5.29 -8.88
CA CYS A 184 -9.14 5.37 -8.51
C CYS A 184 -9.97 6.13 -9.56
N TYR A 185 -9.53 7.32 -10.00
CA TYR A 185 -10.19 8.08 -11.07
C TYR A 185 -10.24 7.28 -12.38
N LEU A 186 -9.14 6.64 -12.77
CA LEU A 186 -9.06 5.82 -13.97
C LEU A 186 -10.00 4.60 -13.94
N GLN A 187 -10.20 3.97 -12.78
CA GLN A 187 -11.16 2.87 -12.61
C GLN A 187 -12.62 3.34 -12.53
N ALA A 188 -12.87 4.56 -12.04
CA ALA A 188 -14.19 5.18 -12.05
C ALA A 188 -14.61 5.71 -13.44
N GLY A 189 -13.67 5.82 -14.40
CA GLY A 189 -13.91 6.41 -15.72
C GLY A 189 -13.85 7.95 -15.72
N GLU A 190 -13.39 8.57 -14.64
CA GLU A 190 -13.30 10.02 -14.46
C GLU A 190 -12.03 10.58 -15.12
N SER A 191 -11.91 10.42 -16.44
CA SER A 191 -10.71 10.82 -17.21
C SER A 191 -10.39 12.32 -17.11
N GLU A 192 -11.40 13.18 -16.93
CA GLU A 192 -11.19 14.63 -16.76
C GLU A 192 -10.51 14.96 -15.41
N GLU A 193 -10.97 14.35 -14.31
CA GLU A 193 -10.35 14.52 -13.00
C GLU A 193 -8.97 13.85 -12.92
N ALA A 194 -8.80 12.70 -13.58
CA ALA A 194 -7.49 12.08 -13.77
C ALA A 194 -6.50 13.03 -14.48
N ALA A 195 -6.93 13.75 -15.53
CA ALA A 195 -6.10 14.73 -16.22
C ALA A 195 -5.77 15.96 -15.35
N LYS A 196 -6.76 16.48 -14.60
CA LYS A 196 -6.56 17.58 -13.63
C LYS A 196 -5.55 17.21 -12.54
N LEU A 197 -5.66 15.99 -11.99
CA LEU A 197 -4.70 15.46 -11.02
C LEU A 197 -3.30 15.32 -11.65
N CYS A 198 -3.20 14.79 -12.87
CA CYS A 198 -1.92 14.66 -13.58
C CYS A 198 -1.21 16.01 -13.74
N ALA A 199 -1.93 17.10 -14.03
CA ALA A 199 -1.35 18.42 -14.21
C ALA A 199 -0.61 18.96 -12.96
N THR A 200 -1.00 18.51 -11.75
CA THR A 200 -0.35 18.92 -10.49
C THR A 200 0.58 17.84 -9.92
N ALA A 201 0.14 16.58 -9.94
CA ALA A 201 0.90 15.45 -9.40
C ALA A 201 2.13 15.10 -10.24
N ALA A 202 2.06 15.17 -11.57
CA ALA A 202 3.20 14.82 -12.43
C ALA A 202 4.44 15.72 -12.19
N PRO A 203 4.34 17.08 -12.18
CA PRO A 203 5.49 17.92 -11.86
C PRO A 203 5.94 17.78 -10.39
N PHE A 204 5.02 17.62 -9.44
CA PHE A 204 5.35 17.38 -8.03
C PHE A 204 6.18 16.09 -7.84
N ILE A 205 5.71 14.96 -8.35
CA ILE A 205 6.40 13.67 -8.26
C ILE A 205 7.74 13.74 -9.01
N LYS A 206 7.81 14.42 -10.17
CA LYS A 206 9.05 14.59 -10.93
C LYS A 206 10.11 15.40 -10.15
N ALA A 207 9.70 16.42 -9.41
CA ALA A 207 10.60 17.28 -8.64
C ALA A 207 11.06 16.66 -7.31
N HIS A 208 10.16 15.99 -6.59
CA HIS A 208 10.42 15.54 -5.21
C HIS A 208 10.65 14.03 -5.06
N VAL A 209 10.09 13.21 -5.97
CA VAL A 209 10.05 11.73 -5.85
C VAL A 209 10.32 11.07 -7.24
N PRO A 210 11.43 11.41 -7.92
CA PRO A 210 11.66 11.05 -9.32
C PRO A 210 11.67 9.53 -9.59
N GLN A 211 11.95 8.71 -8.57
CA GLN A 211 11.85 7.25 -8.63
C GLN A 211 10.41 6.77 -8.93
N LYS A 212 9.39 7.46 -8.41
CA LYS A 212 7.97 7.17 -8.65
C LYS A 212 7.43 7.79 -9.94
N TYR A 213 8.08 8.83 -10.48
CA TYR A 213 7.61 9.52 -11.70
C TYR A 213 7.42 8.59 -12.91
N ARG A 214 8.25 7.54 -13.04
CA ARG A 214 8.09 6.54 -14.11
C ARG A 214 6.76 5.77 -14.01
N GLN A 215 6.25 5.52 -12.80
CA GLN A 215 4.97 4.85 -12.58
C GLN A 215 3.81 5.77 -13.00
N MET A 216 3.87 7.04 -12.58
CA MET A 216 2.95 8.09 -13.02
C MET A 216 2.90 8.19 -14.56
N PHE A 217 4.07 8.31 -15.20
CA PHE A 217 4.19 8.40 -16.66
C PHE A 217 3.67 7.14 -17.37
N ALA A 218 3.83 5.94 -16.80
CA ALA A 218 3.28 4.71 -17.35
C ALA A 218 1.74 4.73 -17.40
N LEU A 219 1.09 5.20 -16.33
CA LEU A 219 -0.36 5.38 -16.25
C LEU A 219 -0.83 6.45 -17.24
N MET A 220 -0.18 7.62 -17.24
CA MET A 220 -0.49 8.74 -18.12
C MET A 220 -0.43 8.34 -19.61
N VAL A 221 0.57 7.57 -20.03
CA VAL A 221 0.67 7.06 -21.41
C VAL A 221 -0.40 6.01 -21.71
N ARG A 222 -0.68 5.07 -20.79
CA ARG A 222 -1.66 4.00 -21.04
C ARG A 222 -3.09 4.53 -21.20
N HIS A 223 -3.40 5.63 -20.52
CA HIS A 223 -4.74 6.22 -20.50
C HIS A 223 -4.82 7.55 -21.28
N GLU A 224 -3.84 7.82 -22.15
CA GLU A 224 -3.84 8.96 -23.08
C GLU A 224 -3.98 10.36 -22.38
N LEU A 225 -3.49 10.49 -21.15
CA LEU A 225 -3.60 11.69 -20.30
C LEU A 225 -2.52 12.76 -20.56
N MET A 226 -1.87 12.76 -21.74
CA MET A 226 -0.79 13.69 -22.08
C MET A 226 -0.89 14.15 -23.53
N ASP A 227 -0.56 15.41 -23.78
CA ASP A 227 -0.44 15.92 -25.14
C ASP A 227 0.82 15.41 -25.87
N GLU A 228 0.79 15.50 -27.20
CA GLU A 228 1.89 15.01 -28.03
C GLU A 228 3.24 15.72 -27.80
N LEU A 229 3.23 16.98 -27.37
CA LEU A 229 4.45 17.77 -27.18
C LEU A 229 5.15 17.32 -25.89
N GLN A 230 4.42 17.24 -24.79
CA GLN A 230 4.90 16.66 -23.53
C GLN A 230 5.43 15.23 -23.74
N LEU A 231 4.70 14.40 -24.50
CA LEU A 231 5.15 13.05 -24.84
C LEU A 231 6.43 13.05 -25.70
N LYS A 232 6.63 14.02 -26.60
CA LYS A 232 7.88 14.16 -27.38
C LYS A 232 9.04 14.60 -26.49
N GLU A 233 8.79 15.44 -25.50
CA GLU A 233 9.80 15.94 -24.55
C GLU A 233 10.23 14.86 -23.54
N GLU A 234 9.30 14.18 -22.87
CA GLU A 234 9.65 13.13 -21.89
C GLU A 234 10.34 11.92 -22.53
N ARG A 235 10.03 11.59 -23.79
CA ARG A 235 10.76 10.54 -24.52
C ARG A 235 12.18 10.95 -24.89
N ARG A 236 12.47 12.25 -24.99
CA ARG A 236 13.82 12.78 -25.23
C ARG A 236 14.61 12.93 -23.92
N SER A 237 13.93 13.18 -22.80
CA SER A 237 14.58 13.37 -21.49
C SER A 237 15.24 12.10 -20.94
N SER A 238 14.69 10.91 -21.25
CA SER A 238 15.25 9.64 -20.76
C SER A 238 14.95 8.43 -21.64
N THR A 239 15.94 7.55 -21.84
CA THR A 239 15.76 6.21 -22.44
C THR A 239 14.76 5.37 -21.66
N SER A 240 14.73 5.49 -20.33
CA SER A 240 13.79 4.77 -19.47
C SER A 240 12.34 5.19 -19.75
N LEU A 241 12.09 6.49 -19.90
CA LEU A 241 10.77 7.02 -20.27
C LEU A 241 10.42 6.69 -21.73
N SER A 242 11.37 6.72 -22.67
CA SER A 242 11.14 6.25 -24.05
C SER A 242 10.71 4.78 -24.10
N VAL A 243 11.36 3.89 -23.34
CA VAL A 243 10.99 2.47 -23.24
C VAL A 243 9.60 2.34 -22.59
N THR A 244 9.37 3.04 -21.47
CA THR A 244 8.09 3.07 -20.74
C THR A 244 6.93 3.52 -21.64
N PHE A 245 7.15 4.54 -22.49
CA PHE A 245 6.16 5.00 -23.46
C PHE A 245 5.77 3.89 -24.45
N HIS A 246 6.76 3.30 -25.15
CA HIS A 246 6.46 2.32 -26.21
C HIS A 246 5.70 1.11 -25.67
N ILE A 247 5.99 0.67 -24.44
CA ILE A 247 5.29 -0.45 -23.81
C ILE A 247 3.87 -0.09 -23.43
N ASN A 248 3.64 1.04 -22.76
CA ASN A 248 2.30 1.39 -22.28
C ASN A 248 1.38 1.84 -23.42
N MET A 249 1.92 2.46 -24.47
CA MET A 249 1.23 2.69 -25.75
C MET A 249 0.78 1.35 -26.38
N LEU A 250 1.68 0.34 -26.45
CA LEU A 250 1.33 -0.98 -26.97
C LEU A 250 0.33 -1.73 -26.08
N LYS A 251 0.34 -1.50 -24.75
CA LYS A 251 -0.68 -2.03 -23.84
C LYS A 251 -2.05 -1.40 -24.08
N ALA A 252 -2.14 -0.07 -24.13
CA ALA A 252 -3.39 0.63 -24.42
C ALA A 252 -4.02 0.14 -25.73
N LYS A 253 -3.18 0.01 -26.77
CA LYS A 253 -3.59 -0.53 -28.07
C LYS A 253 -3.98 -2.01 -28.03
N LEU A 254 -3.31 -2.83 -27.20
CA LEU A 254 -3.72 -4.22 -26.95
C LEU A 254 -5.07 -4.30 -26.23
N ASP A 255 -5.29 -3.47 -25.20
CA ASP A 255 -6.54 -3.41 -24.44
C ASP A 255 -7.72 -2.99 -25.35
N GLN A 256 -7.46 -2.12 -26.34
CA GLN A 256 -8.40 -1.71 -27.40
C GLN A 256 -8.57 -2.75 -28.54
N ASN A 257 -7.77 -3.82 -28.57
CA ASN A 257 -7.62 -4.75 -29.71
C ASN A 257 -7.15 -4.10 -31.05
N ASP A 258 -6.57 -2.90 -30.98
CA ASP A 258 -6.10 -2.07 -32.09
C ASP A 258 -4.55 -2.10 -32.17
N LEU A 259 -3.97 -3.29 -32.33
CA LEU A 259 -2.51 -3.43 -32.38
C LEU A 259 -1.92 -2.97 -33.73
N PRO A 260 -0.91 -2.08 -33.75
CA PRO A 260 -0.22 -1.69 -34.98
C PRO A 260 0.41 -2.88 -35.74
N GLU A 261 0.42 -2.83 -37.07
CA GLU A 261 1.06 -3.86 -37.89
C GLU A 261 2.57 -4.01 -37.60
N ASP A 262 3.22 -2.91 -37.21
CA ASP A 262 4.66 -2.85 -36.94
C ASP A 262 5.05 -3.14 -35.48
N VAL A 263 4.15 -3.65 -34.63
CA VAL A 263 4.41 -4.05 -33.23
C VAL A 263 5.72 -4.83 -33.07
N ASN A 264 6.00 -5.78 -33.97
CA ASN A 264 7.23 -6.60 -33.91
C ASN A 264 8.51 -5.78 -34.15
N LYS A 265 8.43 -4.67 -34.89
CA LYS A 265 9.53 -3.72 -35.09
C LYS A 265 9.69 -2.82 -33.87
N ILE A 266 8.60 -2.23 -33.38
CA ILE A 266 8.57 -1.38 -32.17
C ILE A 266 9.16 -2.14 -30.97
N LEU A 267 8.74 -3.39 -30.73
CA LEU A 267 9.27 -4.22 -29.66
C LEU A 267 10.77 -4.53 -29.81
N LYS A 268 11.25 -4.83 -31.03
CA LYS A 268 12.68 -5.08 -31.29
C LYS A 268 13.55 -3.85 -31.07
N ASP A 269 13.09 -2.67 -31.50
CA ASP A 269 13.84 -1.43 -31.33
C ASP A 269 13.81 -0.97 -29.87
N THR A 270 12.69 -1.17 -29.16
CA THR A 270 12.56 -0.93 -27.71
C THR A 270 13.48 -1.84 -26.91
N TYR A 271 13.54 -3.15 -27.23
CA TYR A 271 14.46 -4.10 -26.63
C TYR A 271 15.93 -3.73 -26.89
N ARG A 272 16.27 -3.25 -28.10
CA ARG A 272 17.63 -2.80 -28.42
C ARG A 272 18.06 -1.62 -27.54
N ARG A 273 17.18 -0.62 -27.36
CA ARG A 273 17.41 0.54 -26.48
C ARG A 273 17.58 0.11 -25.02
N LEU A 274 16.73 -0.80 -24.54
CA LEU A 274 16.83 -1.36 -23.20
C LEU A 274 18.16 -2.11 -22.97
N SER A 275 18.56 -2.95 -23.94
CA SER A 275 19.82 -3.68 -23.88
C SER A 275 21.01 -2.72 -23.77
N GLN A 276 21.05 -1.69 -24.62
CA GLN A 276 22.09 -0.66 -24.60
C GLN A 276 22.16 0.09 -23.27
N TYR A 277 21.01 0.47 -22.71
CA TYR A 277 20.92 1.11 -21.39
C TYR A 277 21.46 0.22 -20.26
N ASN A 278 21.07 -1.06 -20.24
CA ASN A 278 21.56 -2.00 -19.22
C ASN A 278 23.09 -2.22 -19.31
N HIS A 279 23.66 -2.28 -20.51
CA HIS A 279 25.12 -2.42 -20.70
C HIS A 279 25.90 -1.19 -20.18
N GLN A 280 25.31 0.01 -20.24
CA GLN A 280 25.90 1.23 -19.70
C GLN A 280 25.81 1.31 -18.17
N ARG A 281 24.76 0.74 -17.57
CA ARG A 281 24.52 0.80 -16.12
C ARG A 281 25.18 -0.34 -15.33
N PHE A 282 25.32 -1.52 -15.95
CA PHE A 282 25.93 -2.71 -15.34
C PHE A 282 26.80 -3.48 -16.36
N PRO A 283 28.10 -3.15 -16.49
CA PRO A 283 28.99 -3.78 -17.49
C PRO A 283 29.26 -5.29 -17.30
N SER A 284 28.88 -5.87 -16.16
CA SER A 284 29.27 -7.23 -15.73
C SER A 284 28.23 -8.33 -15.97
N VAL A 285 26.98 -8.01 -16.36
CA VAL A 285 25.93 -9.02 -16.56
C VAL A 285 26.10 -9.70 -17.93
N ARG A 286 27.11 -10.56 -18.06
CA ARG A 286 27.48 -11.26 -19.29
C ARG A 286 26.59 -12.45 -19.60
N GLU A 287 26.21 -12.55 -20.88
CA GLU A 287 26.11 -13.75 -21.72
C GLU A 287 25.09 -14.88 -21.35
N GLU A 288 24.71 -15.10 -20.09
CA GLU A 288 23.76 -16.17 -19.72
C GLU A 288 22.31 -15.86 -20.14
N ASN A 289 21.85 -14.63 -19.92
CA ASN A 289 20.48 -14.21 -20.28
C ASN A 289 20.22 -14.19 -21.81
N TYR A 290 21.28 -14.12 -22.63
CA TYR A 290 21.15 -14.12 -24.10
C TYR A 290 20.60 -15.44 -24.64
N HIS A 291 20.98 -16.58 -24.05
CA HIS A 291 20.52 -17.89 -24.49
C HIS A 291 19.04 -18.12 -24.14
N THR A 292 18.64 -17.77 -22.91
CA THR A 292 17.27 -17.96 -22.41
C THR A 292 16.26 -17.12 -23.21
N ILE A 293 16.56 -15.85 -23.48
CA ILE A 293 15.68 -14.95 -24.24
C ILE A 293 15.64 -15.34 -25.73
N ALA A 294 16.77 -15.73 -26.32
CA ALA A 294 16.80 -16.22 -27.71
C ALA A 294 16.00 -17.53 -27.88
N HIS A 295 15.97 -18.39 -26.86
CA HIS A 295 15.16 -19.62 -26.87
C HIS A 295 13.65 -19.30 -26.78
N LEU A 296 13.25 -18.40 -25.87
CA LEU A 296 11.87 -17.93 -25.71
C LEU A 296 11.31 -17.19 -26.95
N LEU A 297 12.18 -16.54 -27.73
CA LEU A 297 11.81 -15.90 -29.00
C LEU A 297 11.81 -16.85 -30.20
N LYS A 298 12.41 -18.05 -30.09
CA LYS A 298 12.52 -19.05 -31.18
C LYS A 298 11.54 -20.21 -31.07
N SER A 299 10.83 -20.38 -29.95
CA SER A 299 9.84 -21.45 -29.77
C SER A 299 8.60 -21.24 -30.65
N ARG A 300 8.65 -21.74 -31.89
CA ARG A 300 7.47 -21.97 -32.74
C ARG A 300 6.51 -22.97 -32.05
N PRO A 301 5.19 -22.79 -32.16
CA PRO A 301 4.25 -23.88 -31.89
C PRO A 301 4.35 -24.90 -33.03
N ALA A 302 5.11 -25.98 -32.82
CA ALA A 302 5.15 -27.11 -33.74
C ALA A 302 3.91 -27.99 -33.56
N GLY A 303 2.82 -27.63 -34.26
CA GLY A 303 1.71 -28.55 -34.49
C GLY A 303 2.10 -29.58 -35.55
N GLY A 304 2.26 -30.85 -35.17
CA GLY A 304 2.55 -31.94 -36.11
C GLY A 304 3.33 -33.07 -35.46
N ARG A 305 2.76 -34.28 -35.46
CA ARG A 305 3.33 -35.48 -34.82
C ARG A 305 4.62 -35.92 -35.54
N THR A 306 5.66 -36.25 -34.78
CA THR A 306 6.28 -37.60 -34.74
C THR A 306 7.40 -37.65 -33.68
N THR A 307 7.44 -38.73 -32.92
CA THR A 307 8.54 -39.04 -31.98
C THR A 307 9.78 -39.52 -32.72
N PRO A 308 10.99 -39.30 -32.17
CA PRO A 308 11.60 -40.39 -31.40
C PRO A 308 12.18 -39.96 -30.04
N ARG A 309 12.39 -40.95 -29.16
CA ARG A 309 12.95 -40.79 -27.80
C ARG A 309 14.44 -40.38 -27.84
N PRO A 310 14.92 -39.68 -26.79
CA PRO A 310 16.25 -39.90 -26.26
C PRO A 310 16.24 -40.33 -24.78
N CYS A 311 17.40 -40.83 -24.32
CA CYS A 311 17.63 -41.63 -23.12
C CYS A 311 17.40 -40.90 -21.77
N PRO A 312 17.11 -41.65 -20.68
CA PRO A 312 17.08 -41.10 -19.33
C PRO A 312 18.50 -40.80 -18.84
N GLY A 313 18.74 -39.58 -18.36
CA GLY A 313 20.04 -39.23 -17.76
C GLY A 313 20.33 -37.73 -17.61
N PHE A 314 19.73 -36.86 -18.44
CA PHE A 314 20.12 -35.43 -18.50
C PHE A 314 19.06 -34.42 -18.02
N LEU A 315 17.84 -34.85 -17.65
CA LEU A 315 16.76 -33.95 -17.21
C LEU A 315 16.67 -33.75 -15.69
N SER A 316 17.54 -34.38 -14.89
CA SER A 316 17.46 -34.31 -13.41
C SER A 316 18.31 -33.20 -12.77
N SER A 317 19.27 -32.59 -13.48
CA SER A 317 20.21 -31.61 -12.90
C SER A 317 19.85 -30.15 -13.16
N VAL A 318 19.11 -29.83 -14.21
CA VAL A 318 18.81 -28.44 -14.61
C VAL A 318 17.51 -27.90 -14.00
N LEU A 319 16.57 -28.77 -13.62
CA LEU A 319 15.28 -28.38 -13.01
C LEU A 319 15.33 -28.27 -11.48
N CYS A 320 16.37 -28.76 -10.81
CA CYS A 320 16.42 -28.80 -9.35
C CYS A 320 17.04 -27.54 -8.69
N SER A 321 17.70 -26.66 -9.46
CA SER A 321 18.34 -25.43 -8.93
C SER A 321 17.56 -24.13 -9.20
N SER A 322 16.43 -24.18 -9.90
CA SER A 322 15.62 -23.00 -10.25
C SER A 322 14.15 -23.09 -9.80
N ALA A 323 13.64 -24.29 -9.47
CA ALA A 323 12.25 -24.47 -9.05
C ALA A 323 11.96 -24.09 -7.58
N GLY A 324 12.99 -23.98 -6.72
CA GLY A 324 12.82 -23.72 -5.28
C GLY A 324 12.30 -22.33 -4.91
N GLY A 325 12.40 -21.33 -5.80
CA GLY A 325 11.93 -19.96 -5.55
C GLY A 325 10.65 -19.55 -6.28
N LEU A 326 10.29 -20.24 -7.37
CA LEU A 326 9.29 -19.76 -8.34
C LEU A 326 7.82 -20.06 -7.99
N LEU A 327 7.56 -20.82 -6.92
CA LEU A 327 6.21 -21.06 -6.39
C LEU A 327 5.87 -20.27 -5.11
N ARG A 328 6.70 -19.28 -4.72
CA ARG A 328 6.34 -18.23 -3.75
C ARG A 328 6.21 -16.83 -4.38
N ALA A 329 6.31 -16.72 -5.71
CA ALA A 329 6.36 -15.44 -6.43
C ALA A 329 5.01 -14.99 -7.05
N LEU A 330 3.88 -15.48 -6.52
CA LEU A 330 2.53 -15.01 -6.90
C LEU A 330 1.82 -14.22 -5.77
N SER A 331 2.53 -13.85 -4.72
CA SER A 331 2.09 -12.92 -3.67
C SER A 331 3.14 -11.82 -3.45
N TRP A 332 3.27 -10.90 -4.42
CA TRP A 332 4.16 -9.74 -4.33
C TRP A 332 3.32 -8.45 -4.31
N ALA A 333 2.76 -8.18 -3.13
CA ALA A 333 2.17 -6.89 -2.76
C ALA A 333 2.95 -6.20 -1.63
N GLU A 334 3.62 -6.97 -0.79
CA GLU A 334 4.36 -6.50 0.39
C GLU A 334 5.85 -6.41 0.08
N PHE A 335 6.46 -5.22 0.22
CA PHE A 335 7.82 -5.03 0.76
C PHE A 335 8.25 -3.54 0.89
N PRO A 336 7.86 -2.62 -0.02
CA PRO A 336 8.09 -1.18 0.18
C PRO A 336 7.21 -0.59 1.30
N GLU A 337 5.98 -1.10 1.45
CA GLU A 337 4.99 -0.63 2.43
C GLU A 337 5.47 -0.73 3.88
N LEU A 338 6.19 -1.80 4.23
CA LEU A 338 6.67 -2.08 5.60
C LEU A 338 7.61 -1.01 6.17
N LEU A 339 8.26 -0.20 5.33
CA LEU A 339 9.11 0.91 5.79
C LEU A 339 8.29 2.15 6.14
N ALA A 340 7.25 2.47 5.34
CA ALA A 340 6.31 3.53 5.66
C ALA A 340 5.44 3.13 6.87
N GLU A 341 4.97 1.88 6.94
CA GLU A 341 4.20 1.36 8.08
C GLU A 341 5.03 1.37 9.36
N ARG A 342 6.30 0.91 9.37
CA ARG A 342 7.14 0.99 10.58
C ARG A 342 7.49 2.40 11.02
N LYS A 343 7.54 3.35 10.09
CA LYS A 343 7.76 4.77 10.39
C LYS A 343 6.49 5.37 11.00
N ALA A 344 5.35 5.14 10.37
CA ALA A 344 4.08 5.70 10.79
C ALA A 344 3.46 5.01 12.04
N GLU A 345 3.64 3.71 12.25
CA GLU A 345 3.27 3.03 13.51
C GLU A 345 3.98 3.63 14.73
N ARG A 346 5.20 4.17 14.53
CA ARG A 346 5.93 4.93 15.55
C ARG A 346 5.46 6.38 15.59
N GLU A 347 5.32 7.05 14.44
CA GLU A 347 5.10 8.50 14.36
C GLU A 347 3.64 8.94 14.58
N VAL A 348 2.63 8.13 14.26
CA VAL A 348 1.19 8.45 14.40
C VAL A 348 0.78 8.83 15.83
N TRP A 349 1.57 8.42 16.83
CA TRP A 349 1.34 8.72 18.25
C TRP A 349 2.48 9.50 18.92
N MET A 350 3.55 9.86 18.20
CA MET A 350 4.70 10.57 18.78
C MET A 350 4.42 12.07 18.93
N HIS A 351 4.76 12.60 20.11
CA HIS A 351 4.94 14.03 20.32
C HIS A 351 6.34 14.45 19.83
N PRO A 352 6.52 15.64 19.22
CA PRO A 352 7.84 16.19 19.01
C PRO A 352 8.46 16.63 20.35
N GLY A 353 9.31 15.77 20.92
CA GLY A 353 10.26 16.13 21.97
C GLY A 353 10.02 15.54 23.36
N SER A 354 10.58 14.35 23.62
CA SER A 354 11.26 14.07 24.89
C SER A 354 12.35 13.02 24.66
N SER A 355 13.61 13.38 24.91
CA SER A 355 14.79 12.56 24.62
C SER A 355 15.66 12.34 25.86
N SER A 356 16.07 11.09 26.08
CA SER A 356 17.27 10.57 26.79
C SER A 356 16.96 9.14 27.28
N ASN A 357 17.54 8.08 26.69
CA ASN A 357 18.82 7.43 27.10
C ASN A 357 18.74 6.83 28.53
N SER A 358 19.05 5.57 28.82
CA SER A 358 19.68 4.46 28.06
C SER A 358 19.03 3.09 28.47
N GLU A 359 19.48 1.86 28.14
CA GLU A 359 20.72 1.37 27.48
C GLU A 359 20.53 0.07 26.65
N GLN A 360 21.23 -1.04 26.98
CA GLN A 360 21.29 -2.30 26.22
C GLN A 360 21.15 -3.54 27.13
N VAL A 361 20.87 -4.73 26.54
CA VAL A 361 21.67 -5.96 26.63
C VAL A 361 21.09 -7.06 25.71
N GLN A 362 21.96 -7.86 25.09
CA GLN A 362 21.62 -9.03 24.24
C GLN A 362 21.73 -10.35 25.03
N LEU A 363 21.14 -11.45 24.53
CA LEU A 363 21.86 -12.71 24.18
C LEU A 363 20.94 -13.94 23.93
N GLY A 364 21.24 -14.69 22.86
CA GLY A 364 21.36 -16.16 22.95
C GLY A 364 20.14 -17.07 22.62
N PRO A 365 20.28 -18.11 21.78
CA PRO A 365 19.19 -19.02 21.38
C PRO A 365 19.23 -20.43 22.01
N GLY A 366 18.16 -21.22 21.86
CA GLY A 366 18.08 -22.63 22.28
C GLY A 366 17.15 -23.50 21.40
N HIS A 367 17.55 -24.76 21.16
CA HIS A 367 16.88 -25.75 20.30
C HIS A 367 15.68 -26.48 20.95
N GLY A 368 14.82 -27.09 20.13
CA GLY A 368 13.96 -28.22 20.56
C GLY A 368 12.91 -28.68 19.55
N LEU A 369 13.15 -29.81 18.86
CA LEU A 369 12.11 -30.64 18.21
C LEU A 369 11.54 -31.62 19.26
N PRO A 370 10.36 -32.24 19.01
CA PRO A 370 10.39 -33.58 18.42
C PRO A 370 9.30 -33.89 17.38
N GLU A 371 9.51 -34.96 16.62
CA GLU A 371 8.50 -35.64 15.78
C GLU A 371 7.55 -36.52 16.61
N VAL A 372 6.45 -37.00 16.01
CA VAL A 372 6.16 -38.46 15.79
C VAL A 372 4.74 -38.71 15.20
N SER A 373 4.76 -39.24 13.97
CA SER A 373 3.98 -40.36 13.38
C SER A 373 2.43 -40.52 13.46
N GLY A 374 1.86 -40.87 12.28
CA GLY A 374 0.75 -41.82 12.11
C GLY A 374 -0.58 -41.24 11.61
N GLY A 375 -1.29 -41.79 10.61
CA GLY A 375 -0.95 -42.87 9.66
C GLY A 375 -2.17 -43.39 8.87
N GLY A 376 -2.02 -43.67 7.55
CA GLY A 376 -2.99 -44.38 6.67
C GLY A 376 -4.31 -43.64 6.35
N SER A 377 -5.12 -44.01 5.33
CA SER A 377 -4.94 -44.85 4.12
C SER A 377 -6.15 -44.61 3.18
N SER A 378 -6.01 -44.86 1.87
CA SER A 378 -7.09 -45.13 0.86
C SER A 378 -8.44 -44.38 0.95
N GLY A 379 -8.95 -43.63 -0.03
CA GLY A 379 -8.70 -43.60 -1.47
C GLY A 379 -9.89 -44.21 -2.25
N ASP A 380 -10.49 -43.48 -3.20
CA ASP A 380 -11.19 -44.11 -4.33
C ASP A 380 -11.44 -43.17 -5.54
N ARG A 381 -11.83 -43.82 -6.65
CA ARG A 381 -11.86 -43.47 -8.09
C ARG A 381 -12.55 -42.17 -8.58
N ALA A 382 -12.18 -41.83 -9.82
CA ALA A 382 -12.74 -40.77 -10.67
C ALA A 382 -13.77 -41.28 -11.70
N ASP A 383 -14.57 -40.36 -12.27
CA ASP A 383 -14.91 -40.18 -13.71
C ASP A 383 -16.19 -39.31 -13.88
N PRO A 384 -16.56 -38.78 -15.08
CA PRO A 384 -15.71 -38.03 -16.00
C PRO A 384 -16.40 -36.76 -16.62
N ALA A 385 -15.57 -35.89 -17.21
CA ALA A 385 -15.83 -35.03 -18.39
C ALA A 385 -17.16 -34.26 -18.60
N THR A 386 -17.05 -32.91 -18.65
CA THR A 386 -17.74 -32.09 -19.67
C THR A 386 -16.78 -31.03 -20.21
N ARG A 387 -16.46 -31.07 -21.51
CA ARG A 387 -15.61 -30.05 -22.17
C ARG A 387 -16.47 -28.90 -22.68
N MET A 388 -16.31 -27.72 -22.09
CA MET A 388 -16.66 -26.45 -22.74
C MET A 388 -15.66 -26.12 -23.87
N PRO A 389 -16.07 -25.41 -24.94
CA PRO A 389 -15.15 -24.97 -25.99
C PRO A 389 -14.16 -23.93 -25.46
N ALA A 390 -12.90 -24.02 -25.91
CA ALA A 390 -11.87 -23.07 -25.54
C ALA A 390 -12.17 -21.68 -26.18
N PRO A 391 -11.89 -20.57 -25.47
CA PRO A 391 -11.97 -19.23 -26.06
C PRO A 391 -10.94 -19.07 -27.19
N PRO A 392 -11.15 -18.13 -28.14
CA PRO A 392 -10.19 -17.88 -29.21
C PRO A 392 -8.80 -17.57 -28.64
N GLY A 393 -7.77 -18.23 -29.19
CA GLY A 393 -6.41 -18.15 -28.66
C GLY A 393 -5.87 -16.72 -28.69
N ARG A 394 -5.26 -16.27 -27.59
CA ARG A 394 -4.55 -14.97 -27.53
C ARG A 394 -3.56 -14.87 -28.69
N PRO A 395 -3.52 -13.74 -29.43
CA PRO A 395 -2.56 -13.58 -30.51
C PRO A 395 -1.14 -13.61 -29.93
N ALA A 396 -0.21 -14.31 -30.58
CA ALA A 396 1.17 -14.48 -30.08
C ALA A 396 1.95 -13.15 -29.92
N ALA A 397 1.41 -12.02 -30.37
CA ALA A 397 1.91 -10.68 -30.02
C ALA A 397 1.59 -10.29 -28.56
N ALA A 398 0.39 -10.57 -28.07
CA ALA A 398 -0.05 -10.29 -26.70
C ALA A 398 0.86 -11.01 -25.68
N ASP A 399 1.06 -12.32 -25.86
CA ASP A 399 2.00 -13.15 -25.09
C ASP A 399 3.42 -12.56 -25.02
N ARG A 400 3.89 -11.88 -26.08
CA ARG A 400 5.23 -11.28 -26.12
C ARG A 400 5.28 -9.93 -25.41
N VAL A 401 4.21 -9.13 -25.49
CA VAL A 401 4.05 -7.87 -24.73
C VAL A 401 3.97 -8.18 -23.23
N GLU A 402 3.18 -9.18 -22.84
CA GLU A 402 2.97 -9.58 -21.45
C GLU A 402 4.27 -10.13 -20.81
N ARG A 403 5.01 -11.01 -21.51
CA ARG A 403 6.32 -11.51 -21.03
C ARG A 403 7.39 -10.42 -20.94
N LEU A 404 7.45 -9.49 -21.91
CA LEU A 404 8.36 -8.34 -21.83
C LEU A 404 8.00 -7.41 -20.67
N PHE A 405 6.71 -7.28 -20.35
CA PHE A 405 6.27 -6.53 -19.19
C PHE A 405 6.70 -7.19 -17.87
N THR A 406 6.48 -8.50 -17.68
CA THR A 406 6.95 -9.21 -16.48
C THR A 406 8.47 -9.06 -16.29
N TYR A 407 9.25 -9.21 -17.37
CA TYR A 407 10.71 -9.06 -17.34
C TYR A 407 11.15 -7.64 -16.94
N LEU A 408 10.41 -6.61 -17.37
CA LEU A 408 10.69 -5.22 -17.03
C LEU A 408 10.23 -4.82 -15.62
N GLN A 409 9.18 -5.47 -15.11
CA GLN A 409 8.78 -5.34 -13.72
C GLN A 409 9.86 -5.93 -12.81
N THR A 410 10.49 -7.05 -13.18
CA THR A 410 11.63 -7.64 -12.44
C THR A 410 12.98 -6.95 -12.64
N LEU A 411 13.24 -6.29 -13.77
CA LEU A 411 14.50 -5.57 -14.01
C LEU A 411 14.59 -4.21 -13.31
N PHE A 412 13.46 -3.68 -12.83
CA PHE A 412 13.35 -2.32 -12.31
C PHE A 412 12.35 -2.16 -11.16
N SER A 413 12.11 -3.25 -10.42
CA SER A 413 11.79 -3.20 -8.99
C SER A 413 13.10 -3.30 -8.23
#